data_AF-A0A7W0IDZ7-F1
#
_entry.id   AF-A0A7W0IDZ7-F1
#
_cell.length_a   1.000
_cell.length_b   1.000
_cell.length_c   1.000
_cell.angle_alpha   90.00
_cell.angle_beta   90.00
_cell.angle_gamma   90.00
#
_symmetry.space_group_name_H-M   'P 1'
#
loop_
_entity.id
_entity.type
_entity.pdbx_description
1 polymer ?
#
loop_
_entity_poly.entity_id
_entity_poly.type
_entity_poly.pdbx_seq_one_letter_code
_entity_poly.pdbx_strand_id
1 'polypeptide(L)' 'MDTSDNAEPAIGDTRIGSDGALQHWDGRQWLPYKRQVEAEDHTFRHEEDPEDS' A
#
# COMPACT_ATOMS: atom_id res chain seq x y z
N MET A 1 -22.23 22.24 12.47
CA MET A 1 -20.84 21.90 12.78
C MET A 1 -20.91 20.61 13.58
N ASP A 2 -20.71 19.42 13.05
CA ASP A 2 -20.24 18.97 11.76
C ASP A 2 -21.04 17.68 11.50
N THR A 3 -21.80 17.60 10.42
CA THR A 3 -22.12 16.29 9.85
C THR A 3 -20.81 15.81 9.26
N SER A 4 -19.93 15.27 10.11
CA SER A 4 -18.82 14.43 9.68
C SER A 4 -19.47 13.22 9.01
N ASP A 5 -19.81 13.43 7.74
CA ASP A 5 -19.53 12.58 6.61
C ASP A 5 -18.91 11.26 7.06
N ASN A 6 -19.76 10.39 7.60
CA ASN A 6 -19.49 8.97 7.57
C ASN A 6 -20.06 8.49 6.23
N ALA A 7 -19.53 9.07 5.14
CA ALA A 7 -19.79 8.55 3.81
C ALA A 7 -19.37 7.09 3.84
N GLU A 8 -20.22 6.21 3.30
CA GLU A 8 -19.84 4.83 3.13
C GLU A 8 -18.52 4.80 2.34
N PRO A 9 -17.48 4.11 2.83
CA PRO A 9 -16.22 4.05 2.12
C PRO A 9 -16.45 3.50 0.71
N ALA A 10 -15.83 4.12 -0.28
CA ALA A 10 -15.88 3.66 -1.65
C ALA A 10 -14.98 2.43 -1.82
N ILE A 11 -15.32 1.54 -2.77
CA ILE A 11 -14.44 0.42 -3.12
C ILE A 11 -13.09 0.98 -3.53
N GLY A 12 -12.02 0.51 -2.88
CA GLY A 12 -10.65 0.99 -3.09
C GLY A 12 -10.21 2.11 -2.15
N ASP A 13 -11.08 2.65 -1.28
CA ASP A 13 -10.65 3.55 -0.22
C ASP A 13 -9.61 2.88 0.68
N THR A 14 -8.71 3.70 1.25
CA THR A 14 -7.64 3.21 2.11
C THR A 14 -7.67 3.87 3.48
N ARG A 15 -7.31 3.12 4.52
CA ARG A 15 -7.19 3.62 5.89
C ARG A 15 -6.07 2.93 6.65
N ILE A 16 -5.63 3.55 7.74
CA ILE A 16 -4.72 2.93 8.72
C ILE A 16 -5.56 2.30 9.83
N GLY A 17 -5.35 1.00 10.07
CA GLY A 17 -5.96 0.28 11.18
C GLY A 17 -5.41 0.66 12.54
N SER A 18 -6.09 0.24 13.60
CA SER A 18 -5.62 0.40 14.98
C SER A 18 -4.29 -0.32 15.25
N ASP A 19 -3.99 -1.33 14.44
CA ASP A 19 -2.73 -2.07 14.43
C ASP A 19 -1.61 -1.37 13.62
N GLY A 20 -1.90 -0.21 13.01
CA GLY A 20 -0.99 0.51 12.14
C GLY A 20 -0.87 -0.08 10.73
N ALA A 21 -1.66 -1.10 10.39
CA ALA A 21 -1.63 -1.71 9.07
C ALA A 21 -2.50 -0.93 8.07
N LEU A 22 -2.00 -0.76 6.85
CA LEU A 22 -2.79 -0.25 5.74
C LEU A 22 -3.88 -1.26 5.38
N GLN A 23 -5.12 -0.79 5.29
CA GLN A 23 -6.28 -1.57 4.88
C GLN A 23 -6.97 -0.89 3.70
N HIS A 24 -7.57 -1.67 2.80
CA HIS A 24 -8.45 -1.17 1.74
C HIS A 24 -9.90 -1.61 1.97
N TRP A 25 -10.86 -0.84 1.47
CA TRP A 25 -12.27 -1.22 1.47
C TRP A 25 -12.61 -2.01 0.21
N ASP A 26 -13.12 -3.24 0.38
CA ASP A 26 -13.57 -4.11 -0.71
C ASP A 26 -15.02 -3.83 -1.15
N GLY A 27 -15.71 -2.87 -0.52
CA GLY A 27 -17.16 -2.64 -0.71
C GLY A 27 -18.03 -3.26 0.39
N ARG A 28 -17.44 -4.08 1.27
CA ARG A 28 -18.15 -4.78 2.36
C ARG A 28 -17.41 -4.74 3.69
N GLN A 29 -16.09 -4.82 3.65
CA GLN A 29 -15.24 -4.83 4.82
C GLN A 29 -13.85 -4.27 4.47
N TRP A 30 -13.14 -3.85 5.50
CA TRP A 30 -11.75 -3.45 5.40
C TRP A 30 -10.85 -4.67 5.43
N LEU A 31 -10.05 -4.86 4.38
CA LEU A 31 -9.11 -5.95 4.25
C LEU A 31 -7.68 -5.44 4.35
N PRO A 32 -6.76 -6.20 4.96
CA PRO A 32 -5.35 -5.81 5.05
C PRO A 32 -4.75 -5.72 3.65
N TYR A 33 -3.99 -4.64 3.40
CA TYR A 33 -3.25 -4.47 2.17
C TYR A 33 -2.07 -5.45 2.16
N LYS A 34 -2.23 -6.58 1.47
CA LYS A 34 -1.12 -7.50 1.24
C LYS A 34 -0.16 -6.79 0.29
N ARG A 35 0.97 -6.32 0.81
CA ARG A 35 2.11 -5.99 -0.05
C ARG A 35 2.40 -7.26 -0.83
N GLN A 36 2.18 -7.23 -2.14
CA GLN A 36 2.86 -8.13 -3.04
C GLN A 36 4.33 -7.75 -2.95
N VAL A 37 4.99 -8.22 -1.89
CA VAL A 37 6.42 -8.48 -1.97
C VAL A 37 6.48 -9.71 -2.86
N GLU A 38 6.30 -9.47 -4.16
CA GLU A 38 6.88 -10.37 -5.13
C GLU A 38 8.35 -10.31 -4.78
N ALA A 39 8.84 -11.42 -4.21
CA ALA A 39 10.25 -11.67 -4.02
C ALA A 39 10.90 -11.85 -5.39
N GLU A 40 10.60 -10.95 -6.33
CA GLU A 40 11.45 -10.69 -7.45
C GLU A 40 12.57 -9.89 -6.83
N ASP A 41 13.61 -10.63 -6.48
CA ASP A 41 15.00 -10.37 -6.79
C ASP A 41 15.17 -9.28 -7.87
N HIS A 42 14.68 -8.07 -7.61
CA HIS A 42 15.21 -6.87 -8.17
C HIS A 42 16.50 -6.65 -7.38
N THR A 43 17.45 -7.57 -7.62
CA THR A 43 18.84 -7.22 -7.80
C THR A 43 18.81 -6.11 -8.85
N PHE A 44 18.52 -4.89 -8.42
CA PHE A 44 18.96 -3.69 -9.09
C PHE A 44 20.47 -3.86 -9.07
N ARG A 45 20.99 -4.58 -10.06
CA ARG A 45 22.40 -4.63 -10.35
C ARG A 45 22.67 -3.20 -10.78
N HIS A 46 23.04 -2.37 -9.81
CA HIS A 46 23.81 -1.18 -10.09
C HIS A 46 25.09 -1.74 -10.70
N GLU A 47 25.08 -1.85 -12.03
CA GLU A 47 26.30 -2.04 -12.80
C GLU A 47 27.11 -0.78 -12.53
N GLU A 48 27.95 -0.82 -11.49
CA GLU A 48 29.03 0.14 -11.35
C GLU A 48 29.91 -0.12 -12.57
N ASP A 49 29.68 0.68 -13.60
CA ASP A 49 30.51 0.78 -14.79
C ASP A 49 31.98 0.82 -14.35
N PRO A 50 32.78 -0.21 -14.66
CA PRO A 50 34.16 -0.21 -14.26
C PRO A 50 35.01 0.16 -15.46
N GLU A 51 35.05 1.44 -15.88
CA GLU A 51 36.08 1.88 -16.83
C GLU A 51 36.23 3.42 -16.93
N ASP A 52 36.91 4.03 -15.95
CA ASP A 52 37.75 5.22 -16.22
C ASP A 52 38.97 5.23 -15.28
N SER A 53 40.09 4.64 -15.72
CA SER A 53 41.46 4.91 -15.22
C SER A 53 42.52 4.36 -16.16
#